data_AF-A0A7V5AM42-F1
#
_entry.id   AF-A0A7V5AM42-F1
#
_cell.length_a   1.000
_cell.length_b   1.000
_cell.length_c   1.000
_cell.angle_alpha   90.00
_cell.angle_beta   90.00
_cell.angle_gamma   90.00
#
_symmetry.space_group_name_H-M   'P 1'
#
loop_
_entity.id
_entity.type
_entity.pdbx_description
1 polymer ?
#
loop_
_entity_poly.entity_id
_entity_poly.type
_entity_poly.pdbx_seq_one_letter_code
_entity_poly.pdbx_strand_id
1 'polypeptide(L)'
;MAGVILRIFSVLVLFLFHPQTLPAAQPDMAVDPSTCLSCHSNKISPDAFASSVHSKNGCTSCHTQLTNLAEHLRGKIKTEKVRCERCHKKENAEHYGSIHAQKDIMCADCHTDVHTHRYWKRDKRVVVAKCVQCHDEEAIYRTSIHGVAVARGNQDSAACHDCHNLHEIKALGDVTSFTAREFHTKVCMRCHSNKEMMDRNNVFNIAVETYFESYHGKNYRLGYPEKVAGCADCHTSHAVLKASDPRSTVNKDLVVTTCQKCHPHATKLFAQFYAHGEHRDPQKYPILYWTFIGMTVLLVSTFAVFWVHTILWLFRGFVENREKARALAEGKIQIVPDGFRQYRRFRPKHIILHLLVIVSFLGLALTGLPLKFSDQVWAKQLMHFFGSPANAALIHRICAIITFIYFFSAVLMSIHFLFFRKDIPGNWLERLLGPDSLCPNAKDLQDIVGMIRWFLFKGPKPTFERWTYWEKFDFLAVFWGMFAIGGSGLMLWFPEFFSHFLPGWMFNVATIIHSDEALLATGFIFTVHFFNTHGRPEKFPMDFVIFNGQVSKYELIEERADLWRRYEETGLTEKFHVEKGSSVLFDFFFKGFGFLSLFVGIALLFLMLYAFLSH
;
A
#
# COMPACT_ATOMS: atom_id res chain seq x y z
N MET A 1 -29.49 50.28 -57.45
CA MET A 1 -28.46 49.25 -57.77
C MET A 1 -29.13 47.90 -58.00
N ALA A 2 -29.86 47.75 -59.12
CA ALA A 2 -30.60 46.53 -59.46
C ALA A 2 -30.41 46.13 -60.94
N GLY A 3 -29.36 46.65 -61.61
CA GLY A 3 -29.09 46.44 -63.03
C GLY A 3 -27.79 45.69 -63.35
N VAL A 4 -27.01 45.27 -62.34
CA VAL A 4 -25.69 44.63 -62.53
C VAL A 4 -25.73 43.13 -62.22
N ILE A 5 -26.75 42.63 -61.52
CA ILE A 5 -26.84 41.22 -61.10
C ILE A 5 -27.41 40.30 -62.21
N LEU A 6 -28.12 40.84 -63.20
CA LEU A 6 -28.79 40.02 -64.23
C LEU A 6 -27.89 39.63 -65.42
N ARG A 7 -26.72 40.27 -65.60
CA ARG A 7 -25.80 39.97 -66.73
C ARG A 7 -24.68 38.98 -66.41
N ILE A 8 -24.45 38.66 -65.14
CA ILE A 8 -23.47 37.64 -64.73
C ILE A 8 -24.10 36.24 -64.70
N PHE A 9 -25.43 36.15 -64.49
CA PHE A 9 -26.14 34.87 -64.44
C PHE A 9 -26.37 34.21 -65.81
N SER A 10 -26.23 34.94 -66.92
CA SER A 10 -26.44 34.39 -68.28
C SER A 10 -25.17 33.84 -68.95
N VAL A 11 -23.98 34.11 -68.38
CA VAL A 11 -22.70 33.55 -68.89
C VAL A 11 -22.29 32.28 -68.12
N LEU A 12 -22.82 32.06 -66.91
CA LEU A 12 -22.51 30.89 -66.08
C LEU A 12 -23.39 29.65 -66.37
N VAL A 13 -24.51 29.79 -67.10
CA VAL A 13 -25.38 28.66 -67.46
C VAL A 13 -24.98 27.99 -68.79
N LEU A 14 -24.10 28.62 -69.59
CA LEU A 14 -23.58 28.05 -70.84
C LEU A 14 -22.28 27.23 -70.68
N PHE A 15 -21.71 27.15 -69.47
CA PHE A 15 -20.60 26.25 -69.14
C PHE A 15 -21.02 24.96 -68.42
N LEU A 16 -22.33 24.75 -68.19
CA LEU A 16 -22.86 23.57 -67.49
C LEU A 16 -23.29 22.41 -68.41
N PHE A 17 -23.09 22.52 -69.73
CA PHE A 17 -23.35 21.45 -70.69
C PHE A 17 -22.18 21.26 -71.67
N HIS A 18 -20.96 21.17 -71.16
CA HIS A 18 -19.97 20.37 -71.86
C HIS A 18 -20.28 18.91 -71.54
N PRO A 19 -20.57 18.03 -72.53
CA PRO A 19 -20.46 16.62 -72.31
C PRO A 19 -18.97 16.38 -72.06
N GLN A 20 -18.57 16.38 -70.79
CA GLN A 20 -17.40 15.61 -70.42
C GLN A 20 -17.78 14.20 -70.81
N THR A 21 -17.28 13.78 -71.96
CA THR A 21 -17.03 12.38 -72.24
C THR A 21 -16.25 11.89 -71.04
N LEU A 22 -16.98 11.29 -70.08
CA LEU A 22 -16.38 10.35 -69.16
C LEU A 22 -15.53 9.45 -70.05
N PRO A 23 -14.21 9.37 -69.86
CA PRO A 23 -13.47 8.30 -70.53
C PRO A 23 -14.24 7.03 -70.18
N ALA A 24 -14.68 6.32 -71.21
CA ALA A 24 -15.29 5.02 -71.04
C ALA A 24 -14.41 4.27 -70.05
N ALA A 25 -15.00 3.85 -68.92
CA ALA A 25 -14.29 3.04 -67.95
C ALA A 25 -13.63 1.92 -68.74
N GLN A 26 -12.29 1.91 -68.79
CA GLN A 26 -11.59 0.82 -69.44
C GLN A 26 -12.07 -0.47 -68.75
N PRO A 27 -12.50 -1.50 -69.50
CA PRO A 27 -13.01 -2.74 -68.92
C PRO A 27 -11.96 -3.51 -68.09
N ASP A 28 -10.72 -3.04 -68.05
CA ASP A 28 -9.55 -3.78 -67.61
C ASP A 28 -9.33 -3.80 -66.08
N MET A 29 -10.15 -3.12 -65.27
CA MET A 29 -9.81 -2.96 -63.84
C MET A 29 -10.16 -4.16 -62.94
N ALA A 30 -10.98 -5.10 -63.40
CA ALA A 30 -11.33 -6.30 -62.64
C ALA A 30 -10.99 -7.55 -63.46
N VAL A 31 -9.69 -7.82 -63.62
CA VAL A 31 -9.22 -9.12 -64.14
C VAL A 31 -9.79 -10.21 -63.23
N ASP A 32 -10.59 -11.10 -63.79
CA ASP A 32 -11.22 -12.19 -63.04
C ASP A 32 -10.13 -13.06 -62.38
N PRO A 33 -10.27 -13.44 -61.10
CA PRO A 33 -9.29 -14.27 -60.40
C PRO A 33 -8.91 -15.55 -61.15
N SER A 34 -9.83 -16.15 -61.92
CA SER A 34 -9.53 -17.34 -62.73
C SER A 34 -8.45 -17.08 -63.79
N THR A 35 -8.37 -15.86 -64.32
CA THR A 35 -7.35 -15.44 -65.31
C THR A 35 -5.97 -15.34 -64.66
N CYS A 36 -5.89 -14.87 -63.42
CA CYS A 36 -4.63 -14.87 -62.67
C CYS A 36 -4.24 -16.29 -62.26
N LEU A 37 -5.21 -17.09 -61.79
CA LEU A 37 -4.99 -18.45 -61.31
C LEU A 37 -4.64 -19.44 -62.44
N SER A 38 -5.04 -19.19 -63.70
CA SER A 38 -4.63 -20.05 -64.82
C SER A 38 -3.12 -20.07 -65.01
N CYS A 39 -2.43 -18.94 -64.74
CA CYS A 39 -0.98 -18.82 -64.85
C CYS A 39 -0.25 -19.02 -63.51
N HIS A 40 -0.89 -18.72 -62.37
CA HIS A 40 -0.29 -18.78 -61.03
C HIS A 40 -0.75 -19.96 -60.18
N SER A 41 -1.46 -20.93 -60.74
CA SER A 41 -1.92 -22.16 -60.05
C SER A 41 -0.78 -22.96 -59.39
N ASN A 42 0.45 -22.81 -59.89
CA ASN A 42 1.66 -23.42 -59.33
C ASN A 42 2.17 -22.73 -58.04
N LYS A 43 1.71 -21.52 -57.73
CA LYS A 43 2.08 -20.74 -56.54
C LYS A 43 0.91 -20.51 -55.59
N ILE A 44 -0.31 -20.45 -56.13
CA ILE A 44 -1.54 -20.24 -55.38
C ILE A 44 -2.53 -21.33 -55.76
N SER A 45 -2.91 -22.18 -54.80
CA SER A 45 -3.94 -23.19 -55.02
C SER A 45 -5.32 -22.51 -55.17
N PRO A 46 -6.03 -22.72 -56.29
CA PRO A 46 -7.38 -22.17 -56.48
C PRO A 46 -8.35 -22.58 -55.37
N ASP A 47 -8.34 -23.85 -54.98
CA ASP A 47 -9.21 -24.39 -53.92
C ASP A 47 -8.89 -23.79 -52.55
N ALA A 48 -7.60 -23.61 -52.25
CA ALA A 48 -7.16 -23.02 -51.00
C ALA A 48 -7.54 -21.54 -50.91
N PHE A 49 -7.43 -20.80 -52.01
CA PHE A 49 -7.87 -19.41 -52.10
C PHE A 49 -9.39 -19.27 -52.01
N ALA A 50 -10.13 -20.11 -52.71
CA ALA A 50 -11.59 -20.16 -52.64
C ALA A 50 -12.09 -20.46 -51.21
N SER A 51 -11.30 -21.20 -50.42
CA SER A 51 -11.61 -21.49 -49.02
C SER A 51 -11.13 -20.41 -48.02
N SER A 52 -10.46 -19.36 -48.50
CA SER A 52 -9.91 -18.30 -47.64
C SER A 52 -10.96 -17.23 -47.29
N VAL A 53 -10.65 -16.42 -46.28
CA VAL A 53 -11.46 -15.23 -45.94
C VAL A 53 -11.44 -14.15 -47.02
N HIS A 54 -10.48 -14.21 -47.95
CA HIS A 54 -10.32 -13.28 -49.06
C HIS A 54 -10.90 -13.81 -50.38
N SER A 55 -11.57 -14.96 -50.38
CA SER A 55 -12.11 -15.61 -51.59
C SER A 55 -13.03 -14.74 -52.43
N LYS A 56 -13.73 -13.78 -51.81
CA LYS A 56 -14.62 -12.84 -52.51
C LYS A 56 -13.88 -11.67 -53.17
N ASN A 57 -12.58 -11.52 -52.93
CA ASN A 57 -11.79 -10.42 -53.44
C ASN A 57 -11.11 -10.79 -54.75
N GLY A 58 -11.12 -9.85 -55.71
CA GLY A 58 -10.32 -9.97 -56.93
C GLY A 58 -8.82 -9.85 -56.66
N CYS A 59 -7.95 -10.52 -57.41
CA CYS A 59 -6.49 -10.44 -57.20
C CYS A 59 -5.97 -8.98 -57.26
N THR A 60 -6.51 -8.17 -58.18
CA THR A 60 -6.16 -6.75 -58.37
C THR A 60 -6.69 -5.84 -57.25
N SER A 61 -7.60 -6.32 -56.40
CA SER A 61 -8.07 -5.55 -55.24
C SER A 61 -7.00 -5.42 -54.15
N CYS A 62 -6.08 -6.40 -54.07
CA CYS A 62 -4.94 -6.41 -53.16
C CYS A 62 -3.63 -6.07 -53.89
N HIS A 63 -3.43 -6.58 -55.11
CA HIS A 63 -2.28 -6.24 -55.96
C HIS A 63 -2.61 -5.07 -56.88
N THR A 64 -2.83 -3.91 -56.27
CA THR A 64 -3.41 -2.73 -56.93
C THR A 64 -2.49 -2.08 -57.96
N GLN A 65 -1.20 -2.42 -57.93
CA GLN A 65 -0.22 -2.01 -58.93
C GLN A 65 -0.36 -2.75 -60.27
N LEU A 66 -1.12 -3.86 -60.31
CA LEU A 66 -1.43 -4.58 -61.54
C LEU A 66 -2.53 -3.86 -62.34
N THR A 67 -2.18 -2.75 -62.98
CA THR A 67 -3.09 -1.92 -63.77
C THR A 67 -3.22 -2.36 -65.23
N ASN A 68 -2.28 -3.18 -65.73
CA ASN A 68 -2.28 -3.66 -67.11
C ASN A 68 -1.70 -5.08 -67.23
N LEU A 69 -2.52 -6.03 -67.70
CA LEU A 69 -2.15 -7.44 -67.82
C LEU A 69 -1.05 -7.67 -68.88
N ALA A 70 -1.05 -6.96 -70.00
CA ALA A 70 -0.05 -7.12 -71.07
C ALA A 70 1.34 -6.62 -70.64
N GLU A 71 1.42 -5.59 -69.81
CA GLU A 71 2.69 -5.13 -69.20
C GLU A 71 3.17 -6.08 -68.09
N HIS A 72 2.25 -6.70 -67.34
CA HIS A 72 2.59 -7.76 -66.38
C HIS A 72 3.16 -9.01 -67.07
N LEU A 73 2.54 -9.48 -68.16
CA LEU A 73 3.03 -10.61 -68.95
C LEU A 73 4.42 -10.37 -69.55
N ARG A 74 4.76 -9.11 -69.87
CA ARG A 74 6.09 -8.69 -70.34
C ARG A 74 7.09 -8.44 -69.21
N GLY A 75 6.70 -8.67 -67.95
CA GLY A 75 7.55 -8.52 -66.77
C GLY A 75 7.84 -7.07 -66.37
N LYS A 76 7.17 -6.08 -66.99
CA LYS A 76 7.37 -4.65 -66.67
C LYS A 76 6.67 -4.24 -65.38
N ILE A 77 5.60 -4.93 -64.99
CA ILE A 77 4.88 -4.73 -63.72
C ILE A 77 4.93 -6.03 -62.92
N LYS A 78 5.43 -5.98 -61.69
CA LYS A 78 5.54 -7.14 -60.78
C LYS A 78 4.63 -7.00 -59.57
N THR A 79 4.35 -8.14 -58.94
CA THR A 79 3.62 -8.16 -57.67
C THR A 79 4.49 -7.68 -56.53
N GLU A 80 4.04 -6.67 -55.78
CA GLU A 80 4.63 -6.22 -54.52
C GLU A 80 3.88 -6.80 -53.32
N LYS A 81 4.42 -6.63 -52.11
CA LYS A 81 3.73 -6.96 -50.87
C LYS A 81 2.44 -6.14 -50.76
N VAL A 82 1.36 -6.82 -50.39
CA VAL A 82 0.02 -6.22 -50.34
C VAL A 82 -0.10 -5.23 -49.17
N ARG A 83 -0.88 -4.17 -49.41
CA ARG A 83 -1.19 -3.11 -48.46
C ARG A 83 -2.57 -3.37 -47.83
N CYS A 84 -2.58 -3.86 -46.60
CA CYS A 84 -3.80 -4.28 -45.90
C CYS A 84 -4.63 -3.10 -45.36
N GLU A 85 -4.04 -1.91 -45.23
CA GLU A 85 -4.60 -0.73 -44.57
C GLU A 85 -5.88 -0.20 -45.24
N ARG A 86 -6.08 -0.48 -46.53
CA ARG A 86 -7.28 -0.05 -47.28
C ARG A 86 -8.55 -0.69 -46.73
N CYS A 87 -8.45 -1.94 -46.26
CA CYS A 87 -9.58 -2.73 -45.77
C CYS A 87 -9.52 -2.96 -44.25
N HIS A 88 -8.33 -3.20 -43.69
CA HIS A 88 -8.09 -3.45 -42.27
C HIS A 88 -7.67 -2.20 -41.52
N LYS A 89 -8.52 -1.15 -41.56
CA LYS A 89 -8.18 0.17 -41.00
C LYS A 89 -7.88 0.13 -39.51
N LYS A 90 -8.65 -0.66 -38.75
CA LYS A 90 -8.50 -0.77 -37.29
C LYS A 90 -7.18 -1.46 -36.94
N GLU A 91 -6.96 -2.64 -37.49
CA GLU A 91 -5.76 -3.43 -37.23
C GLU A 91 -4.51 -2.68 -37.69
N ASN A 92 -4.59 -1.95 -38.81
CA ASN A 92 -3.50 -1.10 -39.27
C ASN A 92 -3.21 0.05 -38.31
N ALA A 93 -4.24 0.70 -37.74
CA ALA A 93 -4.06 1.76 -36.76
C ALA A 93 -3.40 1.25 -35.46
N GLU A 94 -3.82 0.08 -34.97
CA GLU A 94 -3.20 -0.60 -33.83
C GLU A 94 -1.74 -0.98 -34.13
N HIS A 95 -1.50 -1.57 -35.30
CA HIS A 95 -0.17 -2.00 -35.75
C HIS A 95 0.79 -0.83 -35.93
N TYR A 96 0.34 0.29 -36.48
CA TYR A 96 1.18 1.46 -36.75
C TYR A 96 1.89 1.99 -35.50
N GLY A 97 1.24 1.89 -34.32
CA GLY A 97 1.84 2.29 -33.03
C GLY A 97 2.73 1.22 -32.38
N SER A 98 2.87 0.04 -32.97
CA SER A 98 3.58 -1.10 -32.38
C SER A 98 5.09 -1.05 -32.58
N ILE A 99 5.83 -1.82 -31.78
CA ILE A 99 7.26 -2.03 -31.96
C ILE A 99 7.60 -2.73 -33.28
N HIS A 100 6.69 -3.55 -33.81
CA HIS A 100 6.87 -4.23 -35.09
C HIS A 100 6.84 -3.25 -36.26
N ALA A 101 5.89 -2.31 -36.28
CA ALA A 101 5.87 -1.25 -37.30
C ALA A 101 7.12 -0.36 -37.21
N GLN A 102 7.60 -0.05 -36.00
CA GLN A 102 8.85 0.70 -35.78
C GLN A 102 10.12 -0.04 -36.23
N LYS A 103 10.02 -1.36 -36.46
CA LYS A 103 11.09 -2.23 -36.97
C LYS A 103 10.83 -2.68 -38.41
N ASP A 104 9.98 -1.96 -39.14
CA ASP A 104 9.63 -2.21 -40.55
C ASP A 104 8.99 -3.60 -40.81
N ILE A 105 8.42 -4.24 -39.79
CA ILE A 105 7.65 -5.48 -39.94
C ILE A 105 6.22 -5.09 -40.31
N MET A 106 5.75 -5.50 -41.49
CA MET A 106 4.44 -5.14 -42.03
C MET A 106 3.42 -6.29 -41.88
N CYS A 107 2.15 -6.00 -42.13
CA CYS A 107 1.06 -6.97 -42.02
C CYS A 107 1.34 -8.29 -42.78
N ALA A 108 1.92 -8.20 -43.98
CA ALA A 108 2.25 -9.34 -44.84
C ALA A 108 3.42 -10.18 -44.33
N ASP A 109 4.26 -9.65 -43.43
CA ASP A 109 5.38 -10.37 -42.83
C ASP A 109 4.91 -11.32 -41.74
N CYS A 110 3.85 -10.96 -41.01
CA CYS A 110 3.16 -11.86 -40.11
C CYS A 110 2.13 -12.71 -40.88
N HIS A 111 1.24 -12.12 -41.66
CA HIS A 111 0.20 -12.83 -42.41
C HIS A 111 0.70 -13.42 -43.74
N THR A 112 1.80 -14.17 -43.71
CA THR A 112 2.38 -14.83 -44.90
C THR A 112 1.40 -15.77 -45.63
N ASP A 113 0.35 -16.20 -44.95
CA ASP A 113 -0.71 -17.07 -45.43
C ASP A 113 -1.91 -16.30 -46.04
N VAL A 114 -1.78 -15.04 -46.45
CA VAL A 114 -2.92 -14.21 -46.96
C VAL A 114 -3.84 -14.90 -47.97
N HIS A 115 -3.28 -15.73 -48.87
CA HIS A 115 -4.05 -16.45 -49.90
C HIS A 115 -4.79 -17.68 -49.37
N THR A 116 -4.40 -18.22 -48.21
CA THR A 116 -5.01 -19.40 -47.60
C THR A 116 -5.56 -19.10 -46.21
N HIS A 117 -5.54 -17.82 -45.81
CA HIS A 117 -5.88 -17.38 -44.47
C HIS A 117 -7.33 -17.72 -44.15
N ARG A 118 -7.54 -18.36 -43.00
CA ARG A 118 -8.85 -18.76 -42.51
C ARG A 118 -9.14 -18.04 -41.21
N TYR A 119 -10.43 -17.88 -40.91
CA TYR A 119 -10.84 -17.40 -39.59
C TYR A 119 -10.28 -18.33 -38.51
N TRP A 120 -9.37 -17.81 -37.68
CA TRP A 120 -8.59 -18.60 -36.72
C TRP A 120 -9.40 -19.10 -35.51
N LYS A 121 -10.70 -18.78 -35.42
CA LYS A 121 -11.64 -19.24 -34.36
C LYS A 121 -11.14 -19.02 -32.93
N ARG A 122 -10.32 -17.99 -32.72
CA ARG A 122 -9.65 -17.69 -31.44
C ARG A 122 -8.71 -18.80 -30.94
N ASP A 123 -8.22 -19.67 -31.83
CA ASP A 123 -7.26 -20.70 -31.48
C ASP A 123 -5.88 -20.09 -31.14
N LYS A 124 -5.61 -19.94 -29.84
CA LYS A 124 -4.35 -19.40 -29.31
C LYS A 124 -3.09 -20.11 -29.83
N ARG A 125 -3.17 -21.37 -30.26
CA ARG A 125 -2.03 -22.13 -30.82
C ARG A 125 -1.50 -21.48 -32.11
N VAL A 126 -2.39 -20.90 -32.92
CA VAL A 126 -2.02 -20.20 -34.17
C VAL A 126 -1.16 -18.98 -33.84
N VAL A 127 -1.52 -18.22 -32.80
CA VAL A 127 -0.77 -17.02 -32.39
C VAL A 127 0.63 -17.41 -31.89
N VAL A 128 0.71 -18.40 -31.00
CA VAL A 128 2.01 -18.89 -30.49
C VAL A 128 2.89 -19.37 -31.63
N ALA A 129 2.32 -20.13 -32.59
CA ALA A 129 3.05 -20.61 -33.76
C ALA A 129 3.54 -19.49 -34.67
N LYS A 130 2.82 -18.35 -34.74
CA LYS A 130 3.23 -17.19 -35.54
C LYS A 130 4.36 -16.38 -34.87
N CYS A 131 4.25 -16.09 -33.58
CA CYS A 131 5.26 -15.27 -32.87
C CYS A 131 6.65 -15.93 -32.87
N VAL A 132 6.70 -17.23 -32.60
CA VAL A 132 7.97 -17.99 -32.53
C VAL A 132 8.57 -18.33 -33.90
N GLN A 133 8.03 -17.81 -35.02
CA GLN A 133 8.71 -17.88 -36.32
C GLN A 133 9.87 -16.89 -36.42
N CYS A 134 9.84 -15.84 -35.60
CA CYS A 134 10.90 -14.83 -35.53
C CYS A 134 11.47 -14.68 -34.10
N HIS A 135 10.68 -14.99 -33.07
CA HIS A 135 11.12 -14.98 -31.66
C HIS A 135 11.57 -16.37 -31.19
N ASP A 136 12.62 -16.91 -31.82
CA ASP A 136 13.10 -18.27 -31.55
C ASP A 136 13.57 -18.46 -30.10
N GLU A 137 14.21 -17.45 -29.51
CA GLU A 137 14.65 -17.48 -28.10
C GLU A 137 13.46 -17.64 -27.14
N GLU A 138 12.28 -17.15 -27.54
CA GLU A 138 11.06 -17.23 -26.74
C GLU A 138 10.28 -18.54 -26.96
N ALA A 139 10.82 -19.47 -27.77
CA ALA A 139 10.24 -20.81 -27.92
C ALA A 139 10.15 -21.58 -26.59
N ILE A 140 10.95 -21.19 -25.59
CA ILE A 140 10.88 -21.72 -24.21
C ILE A 140 9.47 -21.60 -23.61
N TYR A 141 8.67 -20.62 -24.05
CA TYR A 141 7.26 -20.47 -23.68
C TYR A 141 6.45 -21.76 -23.87
N ARG A 142 6.73 -22.54 -24.92
CA ARG A 142 6.05 -23.81 -25.18
C ARG A 142 6.25 -24.85 -24.07
N THR A 143 7.32 -24.72 -23.28
CA THR A 143 7.62 -25.60 -22.14
C THR A 143 7.00 -25.12 -20.84
N SER A 144 6.51 -23.87 -20.79
CA SER A 144 5.82 -23.31 -19.62
C SER A 144 4.46 -23.98 -19.40
N ILE A 145 3.92 -23.86 -18.19
CA ILE A 145 2.57 -24.33 -17.87
C ILE A 145 1.52 -23.69 -18.76
N HIS A 146 1.72 -22.42 -19.15
CA HIS A 146 0.80 -21.71 -20.02
C HIS A 146 0.85 -22.27 -21.45
N GLY A 147 2.06 -22.42 -22.00
CA GLY A 147 2.26 -22.95 -23.35
C GLY A 147 1.76 -24.39 -23.51
N VAL A 148 2.03 -25.24 -22.51
CA VAL A 148 1.52 -26.63 -22.48
C VAL A 148 -0.01 -26.66 -22.43
N ALA A 149 -0.64 -25.79 -21.65
CA ALA A 149 -2.10 -25.73 -21.57
C ALA A 149 -2.73 -25.17 -22.86
N VAL A 150 -2.13 -24.16 -23.50
CA VAL A 150 -2.57 -23.66 -24.81
C VAL A 150 -2.45 -24.75 -25.87
N ALA A 151 -1.35 -25.52 -25.89
CA ALA A 151 -1.17 -26.63 -26.82
C ALA A 151 -2.25 -27.71 -26.68
N ARG A 152 -2.74 -27.94 -25.45
CA ARG A 152 -3.87 -28.83 -25.13
C ARG A 152 -5.25 -28.23 -25.46
N GLY A 153 -5.31 -27.01 -25.99
CA GLY A 153 -6.54 -26.34 -26.41
C GLY A 153 -7.23 -25.53 -25.31
N ASN A 154 -6.62 -25.39 -24.12
CA ASN A 154 -7.19 -24.59 -23.04
C ASN A 154 -7.13 -23.09 -23.38
N GLN A 155 -8.30 -22.48 -23.60
CA GLN A 155 -8.44 -21.07 -23.96
C GLN A 155 -8.26 -20.11 -22.78
N ASP A 156 -8.39 -20.58 -21.53
CA ASP A 156 -8.12 -19.77 -20.34
C ASP A 156 -6.63 -19.52 -20.14
N SER A 157 -5.78 -20.39 -20.69
CA SER A 157 -4.33 -20.25 -20.59
C SER A 157 -3.82 -19.07 -21.42
N ALA A 158 -2.85 -18.33 -20.88
CA ALA A 158 -2.29 -17.13 -21.50
C ALA A 158 -1.35 -17.50 -22.67
N ALA A 159 -1.61 -16.98 -23.86
CA ALA A 159 -0.72 -16.97 -25.02
C ALA A 159 0.00 -15.62 -25.16
N CYS A 160 0.94 -15.53 -26.11
CA CYS A 160 1.78 -14.34 -26.33
C CYS A 160 0.97 -13.03 -26.35
N HIS A 161 -0.18 -13.02 -27.03
CA HIS A 161 -1.01 -11.83 -27.19
C HIS A 161 -1.86 -11.46 -25.96
N ASP A 162 -2.14 -12.41 -25.06
CA ASP A 162 -2.83 -12.09 -23.81
C ASP A 162 -1.94 -11.17 -22.95
N CYS A 163 -0.62 -11.33 -23.09
CA CYS A 163 0.37 -10.48 -22.46
C CYS A 163 0.75 -9.25 -23.31
N HIS A 164 1.09 -9.44 -24.59
CA HIS A 164 1.72 -8.42 -25.44
C HIS A 164 0.78 -7.72 -26.42
N ASN A 165 -0.50 -8.10 -26.51
CA ASN A 165 -1.43 -7.73 -27.60
C ASN A 165 -1.10 -8.46 -28.94
N LEU A 166 -2.01 -8.38 -29.92
CA LEU A 166 -1.83 -8.94 -31.27
C LEU A 166 -1.25 -7.91 -32.24
N HIS A 167 -1.89 -6.76 -32.37
CA HIS A 167 -1.49 -5.71 -33.31
C HIS A 167 -0.90 -4.49 -32.60
N GLU A 168 -1.36 -4.16 -31.38
CA GLU A 168 -0.84 -3.02 -30.60
C GLU A 168 0.31 -3.42 -29.65
N ILE A 169 1.34 -4.09 -30.18
CA ILE A 169 2.45 -4.58 -29.36
C ILE A 169 3.37 -3.43 -28.97
N LYS A 170 3.41 -3.08 -27.68
CA LYS A 170 4.22 -1.96 -27.16
C LYS A 170 5.63 -2.39 -26.79
N ALA A 171 6.58 -1.49 -27.01
CA ALA A 171 7.94 -1.65 -26.50
C ALA A 171 7.95 -1.49 -24.98
N LEU A 172 8.58 -2.42 -24.26
CA LEU A 172 8.73 -2.33 -22.80
C LEU A 172 9.96 -1.51 -22.38
N GLY A 173 10.93 -1.31 -23.29
CA GLY A 173 12.16 -0.58 -23.01
C GLY A 173 13.11 -1.36 -22.11
N ASP A 174 13.87 -0.62 -21.27
CA ASP A 174 14.77 -1.22 -20.28
C ASP A 174 13.97 -2.02 -19.25
N VAL A 175 14.41 -3.24 -18.95
CA VAL A 175 13.81 -4.16 -17.98
C VAL A 175 13.74 -3.60 -16.56
N THR A 176 14.55 -2.59 -16.25
CA THR A 176 14.57 -1.89 -14.96
C THR A 176 13.69 -0.65 -14.93
N SER A 177 13.13 -0.22 -16.06
CA SER A 177 12.28 0.96 -16.15
C SER A 177 10.95 0.77 -15.44
N PHE A 178 10.35 1.88 -14.97
CA PHE A 178 9.02 1.88 -14.35
C PHE A 178 7.99 1.08 -15.17
N THR A 179 7.90 1.36 -16.48
CA THR A 179 6.91 0.74 -17.38
C THR A 179 7.11 -0.77 -17.50
N ALA A 180 8.35 -1.24 -17.68
CA ALA A 180 8.64 -2.67 -17.77
C ALA A 180 8.32 -3.38 -16.44
N ARG A 181 8.72 -2.77 -15.32
CA ARG A 181 8.51 -3.32 -13.97
C ARG A 181 7.04 -3.32 -13.57
N GLU A 182 6.26 -2.31 -13.98
CA GLU A 182 4.81 -2.31 -13.84
C GLU A 182 4.19 -3.47 -14.64
N PHE A 183 4.61 -3.62 -15.91
CA PHE A 183 4.10 -4.65 -16.80
C PHE A 183 4.32 -6.07 -16.26
N HIS A 184 5.50 -6.37 -15.70
CA HIS A 184 5.87 -7.67 -15.13
C HIS A 184 4.88 -8.21 -14.08
N THR A 185 4.16 -7.34 -13.38
CA THR A 185 3.16 -7.72 -12.39
C THR A 185 1.76 -7.56 -12.97
N LYS A 186 1.48 -6.41 -13.59
CA LYS A 186 0.15 -6.04 -14.11
C LYS A 186 -0.40 -7.04 -15.10
N VAL A 187 0.45 -7.57 -15.98
CA VAL A 187 0.04 -8.48 -17.03
C VAL A 187 -0.49 -9.80 -16.48
N CYS A 188 0.16 -10.36 -15.45
CA CYS A 188 -0.26 -11.59 -14.79
C CYS A 188 -1.63 -11.41 -14.11
N MET A 189 -1.82 -10.27 -13.44
CA MET A 189 -3.04 -9.99 -12.68
C MET A 189 -4.30 -9.88 -13.55
N ARG A 190 -4.18 -9.59 -14.86
CA ARG A 190 -5.33 -9.55 -15.78
C ARG A 190 -6.13 -10.86 -15.79
N CYS A 191 -5.44 -11.99 -15.66
CA CYS A 191 -6.08 -13.31 -15.58
C CYS A 191 -6.09 -13.85 -14.14
N HIS A 192 -4.98 -13.71 -13.40
CA HIS A 192 -4.85 -14.31 -12.07
C HIS A 192 -5.71 -13.65 -10.98
N SER A 193 -6.29 -12.47 -11.23
CA SER A 193 -7.26 -11.86 -10.30
C SER A 193 -8.67 -12.42 -10.47
N ASN A 194 -8.94 -13.20 -11.52
CA ASN A 194 -10.24 -13.82 -11.76
C ASN A 194 -10.32 -15.16 -11.00
N LYS A 195 -10.94 -15.13 -9.81
CA LYS A 195 -11.06 -16.30 -8.93
C LYS A 195 -11.75 -17.49 -9.62
N GLU A 196 -12.85 -17.25 -10.34
CA GLU A 196 -13.58 -18.30 -11.08
C GLU A 196 -12.72 -18.97 -12.17
N MET A 197 -11.88 -18.19 -12.87
CA MET A 197 -10.94 -18.72 -13.87
C MET A 197 -9.84 -19.54 -13.22
N MET A 198 -9.31 -19.08 -12.09
CA MET A 198 -8.28 -19.83 -11.36
C MET A 198 -8.85 -21.14 -10.83
N ASP A 199 -10.04 -21.12 -10.24
CA ASP A 199 -10.70 -22.28 -9.64
C ASP A 199 -10.99 -23.37 -10.67
N ARG A 200 -11.63 -23.02 -11.80
CA ARG A 200 -11.94 -24.01 -12.85
C ARG A 200 -10.68 -24.60 -13.53
N ASN A 201 -9.54 -23.91 -13.43
CA ASN A 201 -8.25 -24.38 -13.93
C ASN A 201 -7.37 -25.02 -12.85
N ASN A 202 -7.86 -25.17 -11.61
CA ASN A 202 -7.11 -25.69 -10.46
C ASN A 202 -5.80 -24.91 -10.19
N VAL A 203 -5.86 -23.58 -10.30
CA VAL A 203 -4.77 -22.65 -10.00
C VAL A 203 -5.08 -21.93 -8.69
N PHE A 204 -4.05 -21.64 -7.91
CA PHE A 204 -4.20 -20.95 -6.62
C PHE A 204 -4.78 -19.53 -6.81
N ASN A 205 -5.95 -19.28 -6.23
CA ASN A 205 -6.82 -18.14 -6.55
C ASN A 205 -6.64 -16.90 -5.64
N ILE A 206 -5.85 -16.99 -4.57
CA ILE A 206 -5.56 -15.87 -3.66
C ILE A 206 -4.18 -15.23 -3.87
N ALA A 207 -3.41 -15.69 -4.87
CA ALA A 207 -2.01 -15.26 -5.05
C ALA A 207 -1.89 -13.75 -5.25
N VAL A 208 -2.82 -13.13 -5.98
CA VAL A 208 -2.83 -11.68 -6.22
C VAL A 208 -3.19 -10.91 -4.94
N GLU A 209 -4.17 -11.38 -4.18
CA GLU A 209 -4.61 -10.77 -2.91
C GLU A 209 -3.44 -10.76 -1.90
N THR A 210 -2.84 -11.93 -1.66
CA THR A 210 -1.72 -12.11 -0.73
C THR A 210 -0.43 -11.39 -1.18
N TYR A 211 -0.16 -11.30 -2.50
CA TYR A 211 0.95 -10.49 -3.01
C TYR A 211 0.82 -9.03 -2.58
N PHE A 212 -0.38 -8.46 -2.66
CA PHE A 212 -0.63 -7.08 -2.27
C PHE A 212 -0.60 -6.82 -0.76
N GLU A 213 -0.70 -7.87 0.06
CA GLU A 213 -0.50 -7.78 1.50
C GLU A 213 0.99 -7.79 1.89
N SER A 214 1.84 -8.33 1.01
CA SER A 214 3.30 -8.35 1.19
C SER A 214 3.94 -6.96 1.04
N TYR A 215 5.17 -6.81 1.56
CA TYR A 215 5.95 -5.58 1.38
C TYR A 215 6.17 -5.23 -0.10
N HIS A 216 6.40 -6.24 -0.96
CA HIS A 216 6.58 -6.03 -2.39
C HIS A 216 5.31 -5.46 -3.04
N GLY A 217 4.16 -6.08 -2.82
CA GLY A 217 2.90 -5.62 -3.41
C GLY A 217 2.42 -4.28 -2.86
N LYS A 218 2.66 -3.98 -1.58
CA LYS A 218 2.36 -2.66 -1.00
C LYS A 218 3.14 -1.54 -1.69
N ASN A 219 4.44 -1.72 -1.89
CA ASN A 219 5.26 -0.72 -2.61
C ASN A 219 4.89 -0.62 -4.10
N TYR A 220 4.52 -1.74 -4.73
CA TYR A 220 3.96 -1.71 -6.09
C TYR A 220 2.70 -0.84 -6.14
N ARG A 221 1.76 -1.00 -5.20
CA ARG A 221 0.53 -0.19 -5.12
C ARG A 221 0.81 1.29 -4.88
N LEU A 222 1.84 1.58 -4.10
CA LEU A 222 2.32 2.94 -3.83
C LEU A 222 2.92 3.63 -5.07
N GLY A 223 3.09 2.91 -6.18
CA GLY A 223 3.58 3.47 -7.44
C GLY A 223 5.09 3.38 -7.62
N TYR A 224 5.73 2.36 -7.03
CA TYR A 224 7.19 2.14 -7.16
C TYR A 224 7.50 0.68 -7.58
N PRO A 225 6.92 0.18 -8.70
CA PRO A 225 7.12 -1.19 -9.17
C PRO A 225 8.58 -1.52 -9.48
N GLU A 226 9.40 -0.54 -9.82
CA GLU A 226 10.82 -0.67 -10.12
C GLU A 226 11.70 -0.89 -8.90
N LYS A 227 11.17 -0.68 -7.69
CA LYS A 227 11.90 -0.85 -6.42
C LYS A 227 11.62 -2.18 -5.74
N VAL A 228 10.77 -3.03 -6.32
CA VAL A 228 10.31 -4.27 -5.70
C VAL A 228 10.18 -5.41 -6.70
N ALA A 229 10.13 -6.64 -6.17
CA ALA A 229 9.85 -7.82 -6.97
C ALA A 229 8.37 -7.88 -7.39
N GLY A 230 8.14 -8.18 -8.66
CA GLY A 230 6.86 -8.51 -9.27
C GLY A 230 6.66 -10.01 -9.45
N CYS A 231 5.52 -10.39 -10.04
CA CYS A 231 5.17 -11.79 -10.27
C CYS A 231 6.24 -12.51 -11.12
N ALA A 232 6.70 -11.87 -12.20
CA ALA A 232 7.66 -12.44 -13.13
C ALA A 232 9.08 -12.60 -12.53
N ASP A 233 9.46 -11.88 -11.48
CA ASP A 233 10.80 -12.05 -10.88
C ASP A 233 10.93 -13.37 -10.14
N CYS A 234 9.82 -13.81 -9.53
CA CYS A 234 9.74 -15.09 -8.84
C CYS A 234 9.37 -16.22 -9.80
N HIS A 235 8.40 -16.02 -10.70
CA HIS A 235 7.85 -17.08 -11.56
C HIS A 235 8.46 -17.16 -12.98
N THR A 236 9.29 -16.19 -13.36
CA THR A 236 9.73 -15.91 -14.75
C THR A 236 8.59 -15.43 -15.67
N SER A 237 8.93 -14.79 -16.80
CA SER A 237 7.93 -14.28 -17.76
C SER A 237 7.46 -15.35 -18.76
N HIS A 238 8.41 -16.01 -19.43
CA HIS A 238 8.12 -16.97 -20.50
C HIS A 238 8.39 -18.44 -20.11
N ALA A 239 9.02 -18.72 -18.98
CA ALA A 239 9.35 -20.07 -18.55
C ALA A 239 8.64 -20.43 -17.22
N VAL A 240 7.36 -20.06 -17.08
CA VAL A 240 6.60 -20.33 -15.86
C VAL A 240 6.40 -21.83 -15.68
N LEU A 241 7.03 -22.40 -14.66
CA LEU A 241 6.98 -23.83 -14.34
C LEU A 241 6.28 -24.09 -12.99
N LYS A 242 5.71 -25.29 -12.83
CA LYS A 242 5.13 -25.72 -11.55
C LYS A 242 6.21 -25.74 -10.46
N ALA A 243 5.84 -25.43 -9.22
CA ALA A 243 6.79 -25.44 -8.09
C ALA A 243 7.42 -26.82 -7.84
N SER A 244 6.79 -27.92 -8.30
CA SER A 244 7.34 -29.27 -8.22
C SER A 244 8.41 -29.57 -9.29
N ASP A 245 8.51 -28.78 -10.37
CA ASP A 245 9.53 -28.97 -11.41
C ASP A 245 10.90 -28.52 -10.85
N PRO A 246 11.95 -29.35 -10.92
CA PRO A 246 13.28 -29.00 -10.43
C PRO A 246 13.90 -27.75 -11.08
N ARG A 247 13.44 -27.36 -12.27
CA ARG A 247 13.92 -26.17 -13.00
C ARG A 247 13.15 -24.89 -12.63
N SER A 248 12.06 -25.02 -11.87
CA SER A 248 11.26 -23.87 -11.47
C SER A 248 12.01 -22.99 -10.49
N THR A 249 12.02 -21.67 -10.73
CA THR A 249 12.61 -20.68 -9.83
C THR A 249 11.93 -20.62 -8.45
N VAL A 250 10.70 -21.13 -8.35
CA VAL A 250 9.96 -21.26 -7.08
C VAL A 250 9.99 -22.69 -6.52
N ASN A 251 10.83 -23.57 -7.07
CA ASN A 251 11.07 -24.88 -6.50
C ASN A 251 11.78 -24.74 -5.14
N LYS A 252 11.46 -25.62 -4.18
CA LYS A 252 12.07 -25.65 -2.84
C LYS A 252 13.61 -25.64 -2.85
N ASP A 253 14.24 -26.19 -3.89
CA ASP A 253 15.69 -26.32 -3.99
C ASP A 253 16.35 -25.09 -4.67
N LEU A 254 15.58 -24.28 -5.42
CA LEU A 254 16.06 -23.10 -6.16
C LEU A 254 15.55 -21.77 -5.62
N VAL A 255 14.48 -21.77 -4.81
CA VAL A 255 13.83 -20.55 -4.32
C VAL A 255 14.77 -19.63 -3.53
N VAL A 256 15.76 -20.20 -2.83
CA VAL A 256 16.80 -19.41 -2.14
C VAL A 256 17.60 -18.59 -3.15
N THR A 257 18.05 -19.21 -4.24
CA THR A 257 18.76 -18.53 -5.32
C THR A 257 17.90 -17.47 -5.99
N THR A 258 16.59 -17.70 -6.09
CA THR A 258 15.63 -16.69 -6.57
C THR A 258 15.55 -15.49 -5.63
N CYS A 259 15.46 -15.71 -4.31
CA CYS A 259 15.52 -14.63 -3.32
C CYS A 259 16.87 -13.89 -3.37
N GLN A 260 17.97 -14.60 -3.57
CA GLN A 260 19.34 -14.05 -3.59
C GLN A 260 19.62 -13.06 -4.72
N LYS A 261 18.77 -13.02 -5.76
CA LYS A 261 18.83 -11.97 -6.79
C LYS A 261 18.65 -10.56 -6.20
N CYS A 262 17.89 -10.44 -5.11
CA CYS A 262 17.62 -9.17 -4.43
C CYS A 262 18.05 -9.16 -2.94
N HIS A 263 18.19 -10.34 -2.33
CA HIS A 263 18.59 -10.55 -0.93
C HIS A 263 19.87 -11.40 -0.87
N PRO A 264 21.06 -10.82 -1.08
CA PRO A 264 22.30 -11.57 -1.34
C PRO A 264 22.67 -12.60 -0.26
N HIS A 265 22.27 -12.37 0.99
CA HIS A 265 22.52 -13.24 2.13
C HIS A 265 21.27 -14.02 2.57
N ALA A 266 20.26 -14.16 1.71
CA ALA A 266 19.10 -15.01 1.98
C ALA A 266 19.52 -16.47 2.19
N THR A 267 19.01 -17.07 3.27
CA THR A 267 19.30 -18.46 3.66
C THR A 267 18.18 -19.42 3.23
N LYS A 268 18.37 -20.72 3.47
CA LYS A 268 17.29 -21.71 3.31
C LYS A 268 16.09 -21.42 4.23
N LEU A 269 16.34 -20.93 5.43
CA LEU A 269 15.29 -20.54 6.36
C LEU A 269 14.55 -19.30 5.86
N PHE A 270 15.26 -18.31 5.27
CA PHE A 270 14.65 -17.14 4.65
C PHE A 270 13.56 -17.53 3.63
N ALA A 271 13.86 -18.50 2.77
CA ALA A 271 12.94 -18.95 1.72
C ALA A 271 11.73 -19.75 2.23
N GLN A 272 11.65 -20.04 3.54
CA GLN A 272 10.43 -20.60 4.16
C GLN A 272 9.33 -19.53 4.38
N PHE A 273 9.60 -18.27 3.99
CA PHE A 273 8.60 -17.21 3.99
C PHE A 273 7.40 -17.60 3.13
N TYR A 274 6.19 -17.41 3.67
CA TYR A 274 4.97 -17.67 2.92
C TYR A 274 4.67 -16.52 1.97
N ALA A 275 5.23 -16.58 0.75
CA ALA A 275 5.07 -15.55 -0.28
C ALA A 275 3.61 -15.31 -0.69
N HIS A 276 2.78 -16.34 -0.62
CA HIS A 276 1.33 -16.28 -0.85
C HIS A 276 0.54 -16.93 0.30
N GLY A 277 1.03 -16.75 1.54
CA GLY A 277 0.31 -17.21 2.73
C GLY A 277 -0.82 -16.26 3.10
N GLU A 278 -1.94 -16.81 3.56
CA GLU A 278 -3.06 -16.03 4.11
C GLU A 278 -3.35 -16.43 5.55
N HIS A 279 -4.04 -15.57 6.30
CA HIS A 279 -4.42 -15.81 7.69
C HIS A 279 -5.89 -16.22 7.84
N ARG A 280 -6.59 -16.60 6.76
CA ARG A 280 -8.01 -17.03 6.78
C ARG A 280 -8.19 -18.55 6.71
N ASP A 281 -7.14 -19.27 6.30
CA ASP A 281 -7.14 -20.73 6.23
C ASP A 281 -6.35 -21.33 7.41
N PRO A 282 -7.03 -21.78 8.49
CA PRO A 282 -6.38 -22.37 9.64
C PRO A 282 -5.78 -23.75 9.36
N GLN A 283 -6.21 -24.45 8.29
CA GLN A 283 -5.68 -25.77 7.96
C GLN A 283 -4.33 -25.64 7.25
N LYS A 284 -4.21 -24.69 6.32
CA LYS A 284 -3.00 -24.49 5.53
C LYS A 284 -1.99 -23.56 6.20
N TYR A 285 -2.45 -22.55 6.93
CA TYR A 285 -1.60 -21.54 7.59
C TYR A 285 -2.00 -21.32 9.06
N PRO A 286 -1.96 -22.37 9.92
CA PRO A 286 -2.44 -22.30 11.30
C PRO A 286 -1.75 -21.21 12.13
N ILE A 287 -0.43 -21.03 11.94
CA ILE A 287 0.34 -20.03 12.69
C ILE A 287 -0.13 -18.62 12.34
N LEU A 288 -0.29 -18.30 11.05
CA LEU A 288 -0.75 -16.98 10.63
C LEU A 288 -2.18 -16.70 11.10
N TYR A 289 -3.06 -17.70 11.00
CA TYR A 289 -4.43 -17.60 11.48
C TYR A 289 -4.49 -17.26 12.97
N TRP A 290 -3.83 -18.05 13.83
CA TRP A 290 -3.88 -17.81 15.28
C TRP A 290 -3.15 -16.55 15.71
N THR A 291 -2.06 -16.16 15.03
CA THR A 291 -1.43 -14.85 15.26
C THR A 291 -2.40 -13.72 14.92
N PHE A 292 -3.04 -13.75 13.75
CA PHE A 292 -3.99 -12.71 13.33
C PHE A 292 -5.18 -12.62 14.27
N ILE A 293 -5.78 -13.75 14.66
CA ILE A 293 -6.88 -13.79 15.63
C ILE A 293 -6.44 -13.22 16.98
N GLY A 294 -5.28 -13.63 17.49
CA GLY A 294 -4.75 -13.13 18.76
C GLY A 294 -4.55 -11.61 18.75
N MET A 295 -3.92 -11.07 17.70
CA MET A 295 -3.72 -9.62 17.54
C MET A 295 -5.05 -8.88 17.36
N THR A 296 -5.98 -9.44 16.60
CA THR A 296 -7.31 -8.84 16.40
C THR A 296 -8.10 -8.79 17.70
N VAL A 297 -8.10 -9.88 18.48
CA VAL A 297 -8.77 -9.93 19.79
C VAL A 297 -8.16 -8.90 20.73
N LEU A 298 -6.82 -8.84 20.82
CA LEU A 298 -6.12 -7.83 21.63
C LEU A 298 -6.53 -6.41 21.23
N LEU A 299 -6.57 -6.13 19.93
CA LEU A 299 -6.92 -4.82 19.39
C LEU A 299 -8.37 -4.44 19.74
N VAL A 300 -9.33 -5.30 19.41
CA VAL A 300 -10.75 -5.04 19.62
C VAL A 300 -11.07 -4.95 21.11
N SER A 301 -10.52 -5.84 21.95
CA SER A 301 -10.77 -5.80 23.39
C SER A 301 -10.21 -4.54 24.04
N THR A 302 -9.01 -4.12 23.64
CA THR A 302 -8.38 -2.91 24.18
C THR A 302 -9.20 -1.68 23.81
N PHE A 303 -9.54 -1.50 22.53
CA PHE A 303 -10.36 -0.35 22.12
C PHE A 303 -11.76 -0.37 22.75
N ALA A 304 -12.41 -1.53 22.84
CA ALA A 304 -13.73 -1.62 23.47
C ALA A 304 -13.70 -1.13 24.93
N VAL A 305 -12.73 -1.59 25.72
CA VAL A 305 -12.61 -1.18 27.13
C VAL A 305 -12.32 0.31 27.24
N PHE A 306 -11.31 0.81 26.51
CA PHE A 306 -10.86 2.19 26.68
C PHE A 306 -11.77 3.22 26.02
N TRP A 307 -12.44 2.90 24.90
CA TRP A 307 -13.42 3.82 24.32
C TRP A 307 -14.68 3.92 25.18
N VAL A 308 -15.18 2.80 25.73
CA VAL A 308 -16.29 2.86 26.70
C VAL A 308 -15.90 3.71 27.90
N HIS A 309 -14.70 3.50 28.44
CA HIS A 309 -14.16 4.31 29.52
C HIS A 309 -14.08 5.81 29.17
N THR A 310 -13.50 6.15 28.02
CA THR A 310 -13.39 7.52 27.51
C THR A 310 -14.77 8.18 27.33
N ILE A 311 -15.76 7.47 26.76
CA ILE A 311 -17.12 8.00 26.56
C ILE A 311 -17.81 8.26 27.90
N LEU A 312 -17.70 7.32 28.85
CA LEU A 312 -18.26 7.48 30.19
C LEU A 312 -17.62 8.66 30.93
N TRP A 313 -16.30 8.84 30.78
CA TRP A 313 -15.60 10.00 31.33
C TRP A 313 -16.07 11.28 30.66
N LEU A 314 -16.09 11.36 29.34
CA LEU A 314 -16.54 12.56 28.62
C LEU A 314 -17.92 13.01 29.11
N PHE A 315 -18.85 12.06 29.21
CA PHE A 315 -20.19 12.33 29.73
C PHE A 315 -20.15 12.86 31.16
N ARG A 316 -19.49 12.15 32.09
CA ARG A 316 -19.48 12.54 33.50
C ARG A 316 -18.69 13.82 33.76
N GLY A 317 -17.62 14.07 33.02
CA GLY A 317 -16.83 15.30 33.07
C GLY A 317 -17.63 16.53 32.67
N PHE A 318 -18.48 16.45 31.64
CA PHE A 318 -19.40 17.55 31.31
C PHE A 318 -20.42 17.81 32.42
N VAL A 319 -20.95 16.76 33.05
CA VAL A 319 -21.89 16.92 34.17
C VAL A 319 -21.18 17.58 35.36
N GLU A 320 -19.99 17.11 35.73
CA GLU A 320 -19.20 17.67 36.82
C GLU A 320 -18.82 19.14 36.56
N ASN A 321 -18.41 19.50 35.33
CA ASN A 321 -18.13 20.89 34.97
C ASN A 321 -19.37 21.79 35.11
N ARG A 322 -20.57 21.28 34.77
CA ARG A 322 -21.83 22.01 34.97
C ARG A 322 -22.20 22.13 36.45
N GLU A 323 -21.93 21.11 37.26
CA GLU A 323 -22.10 21.15 38.72
C GLU A 323 -21.15 22.18 39.34
N LYS A 324 -19.88 22.19 38.94
CA LYS A 324 -18.86 23.18 39.39
C LYS A 324 -19.22 24.60 38.97
N ALA A 325 -19.63 24.82 37.73
CA ALA A 325 -20.07 26.14 37.25
C ALA A 325 -21.27 26.67 38.04
N ARG A 326 -22.20 25.78 38.42
CA ARG A 326 -23.33 26.13 39.29
C ARG A 326 -22.88 26.44 40.71
N ALA A 327 -21.98 25.63 41.28
CA ALA A 327 -21.41 25.89 42.59
C ALA A 327 -20.61 27.22 42.65
N LEU A 328 -19.92 27.58 41.56
CA LEU A 328 -19.28 28.89 41.40
C LEU A 328 -20.31 30.02 41.42
N ALA A 329 -21.38 29.90 40.64
CA ALA A 329 -22.45 30.89 40.58
C ALA A 329 -23.18 31.06 41.93
N GLU A 330 -23.27 29.97 42.71
CA GLU A 330 -23.84 29.95 44.06
C GLU A 330 -22.85 30.39 45.16
N GLY A 331 -21.60 30.70 44.82
CA GLY A 331 -20.56 31.12 45.78
C GLY A 331 -20.09 30.01 46.74
N LYS A 332 -20.33 28.73 46.42
CA LYS A 332 -20.03 27.57 47.29
C LYS A 332 -18.61 27.02 47.12
N ILE A 333 -17.74 27.69 46.37
CA ILE A 333 -16.41 27.17 46.04
C ILE A 333 -15.44 27.39 47.20
N GLN A 334 -14.74 26.32 47.58
CA GLN A 334 -13.60 26.39 48.48
C GLN A 334 -12.44 27.09 47.78
N ILE A 335 -12.07 28.27 48.29
CA ILE A 335 -10.87 28.98 47.83
C ILE A 335 -9.65 28.24 48.40
N VAL A 336 -8.83 27.67 47.52
CA VAL A 336 -7.56 27.07 47.91
C VAL A 336 -6.55 28.18 48.22
N PRO A 337 -6.02 28.28 49.45
CA PRO A 337 -5.00 29.27 49.79
C PRO A 337 -3.76 29.09 48.90
N ASP A 338 -3.25 30.19 48.34
CA ASP A 338 -2.12 30.20 47.40
C ASP A 338 -2.30 29.26 46.19
N GLY A 339 -3.54 29.13 45.69
CA GLY A 339 -3.89 28.21 44.60
C GLY A 339 -3.03 28.34 43.34
N PHE A 340 -2.51 29.55 43.04
CA PHE A 340 -1.68 29.82 41.86
C PHE A 340 -0.20 29.46 42.04
N ARG A 341 0.24 29.10 43.25
CA ARG A 341 1.61 28.73 43.54
C ARG A 341 2.01 27.49 42.74
N GLN A 342 3.18 27.52 42.12
CA GLN A 342 3.62 26.50 41.15
C GLN A 342 4.49 25.44 41.80
N TYR A 343 4.23 24.17 41.44
CA TYR A 343 4.96 23.01 41.93
C TYR A 343 5.53 22.19 40.75
N ARG A 344 6.70 21.60 40.97
CA ARG A 344 7.43 20.81 39.97
C ARG A 344 6.85 19.40 39.89
N ARG A 345 6.22 19.07 38.76
CA ARG A 345 5.74 17.71 38.46
C ARG A 345 6.75 16.89 37.65
N PHE A 346 7.34 17.48 36.61
CA PHE A 346 8.31 16.81 35.74
C PHE A 346 9.68 17.50 35.74
N ARG A 347 10.73 16.69 35.71
CA ARG A 347 12.12 17.15 35.59
C ARG A 347 12.49 17.31 34.10
N PRO A 348 13.49 18.14 33.75
CA PRO A 348 13.90 18.35 32.35
C PRO A 348 14.16 17.06 31.57
N LYS A 349 14.76 16.05 32.21
CA LYS A 349 14.97 14.73 31.57
C LYS A 349 13.68 14.04 31.12
N HIS A 350 12.58 14.18 31.88
CA HIS A 350 11.28 13.60 31.51
C HIS A 350 10.67 14.34 30.32
N ILE A 351 10.81 15.67 30.32
CA ILE A 351 10.35 16.55 29.23
C ILE A 351 11.08 16.18 27.93
N ILE A 352 12.42 16.07 27.98
CA ILE A 352 13.24 15.69 26.82
C ILE A 352 12.85 14.31 26.30
N LEU A 353 12.71 13.30 27.18
CA LEU A 353 12.28 11.96 26.77
C LEU A 353 10.90 11.99 26.11
N HIS A 354 9.95 12.75 26.65
CA HIS A 354 8.63 12.88 26.05
C HIS A 354 8.66 13.57 24.68
N LEU A 355 9.50 14.61 24.50
CA LEU A 355 9.69 15.24 23.19
C LEU A 355 10.26 14.26 22.17
N LEU A 356 11.23 13.43 22.56
CA LEU A 356 11.76 12.36 21.71
C LEU A 356 10.67 11.35 21.34
N VAL A 357 9.81 10.97 22.30
CA VAL A 357 8.65 10.11 22.05
C VAL A 357 7.72 10.76 21.02
N ILE A 358 7.28 12.01 21.21
CA ILE A 358 6.36 12.68 20.27
C ILE A 358 6.95 12.70 18.85
N VAL A 359 8.18 13.19 18.70
CA VAL A 359 8.81 13.37 17.39
C VAL A 359 9.01 12.03 16.69
N SER A 360 9.54 11.03 17.41
CA SER A 360 9.76 9.70 16.83
C SER A 360 8.46 8.97 16.53
N PHE A 361 7.47 9.01 17.42
CA PHE A 361 6.20 8.32 17.25
C PHE A 361 5.41 8.88 16.06
N LEU A 362 5.30 10.21 15.95
CA LEU A 362 4.66 10.83 14.79
C LEU A 362 5.43 10.53 13.50
N GLY A 363 6.77 10.54 13.53
CA GLY A 363 7.59 10.15 12.38
C GLY A 363 7.38 8.69 11.95
N LEU A 364 7.30 7.76 12.90
CA LEU A 364 6.99 6.34 12.66
C LEU A 364 5.58 6.17 12.07
N ALA A 365 4.59 6.89 12.61
CA ALA A 365 3.21 6.84 12.12
C ALA A 365 3.09 7.42 10.70
N LEU A 366 3.68 8.59 10.44
CA LEU A 366 3.67 9.26 9.14
C LEU A 366 4.32 8.42 8.03
N THR A 367 5.31 7.60 8.37
CA THR A 367 6.01 6.75 7.40
C THR A 367 5.41 5.34 7.30
N GLY A 368 4.89 4.79 8.39
CA GLY A 368 4.32 3.44 8.46
C GLY A 368 2.88 3.33 7.97
N LEU A 369 2.01 4.30 8.29
CA LEU A 369 0.59 4.26 7.92
C LEU A 369 0.36 4.22 6.39
N PRO A 370 1.09 4.98 5.56
CA PRO A 370 0.94 4.86 4.10
C PRO A 370 1.32 3.47 3.57
N LEU A 371 2.23 2.75 4.24
CA LEU A 371 2.58 1.40 3.85
C LEU A 371 1.47 0.40 4.24
N LYS A 372 0.84 0.55 5.41
CA LYS A 372 -0.34 -0.25 5.80
C LYS A 372 -1.51 -0.04 4.85
N PHE A 373 -1.80 1.20 4.49
CA PHE A 373 -2.91 1.62 3.63
C PHE A 373 -2.47 1.92 2.19
N SER A 374 -1.61 1.06 1.63
CA SER A 374 -0.95 1.27 0.33
C SER A 374 -1.88 1.43 -0.89
N ASP A 375 -3.13 1.01 -0.75
CA ASP A 375 -4.20 1.16 -1.75
C ASP A 375 -4.79 2.57 -1.79
N GLN A 376 -4.64 3.35 -0.72
CA GLN A 376 -5.27 4.65 -0.56
C GLN A 376 -4.52 5.76 -1.32
N VAL A 377 -5.28 6.73 -1.84
CA VAL A 377 -4.71 7.87 -2.60
C VAL A 377 -3.82 8.74 -1.71
N TRP A 378 -4.25 9.01 -0.48
CA TRP A 378 -3.47 9.83 0.48
C TRP A 378 -2.14 9.14 0.84
N ALA A 379 -2.10 7.80 0.86
CA ALA A 379 -0.88 7.06 1.13
C ALA A 379 0.16 7.25 0.02
N LYS A 380 -0.29 7.23 -1.24
CA LYS A 380 0.56 7.53 -2.41
C LYS A 380 1.09 8.96 -2.38
N GLN A 381 0.22 9.92 -2.06
CA GLN A 381 0.62 11.33 -1.92
C GLN A 381 1.67 11.52 -0.82
N LEU A 382 1.51 10.86 0.32
CA LEU A 382 2.46 10.97 1.42
C LEU A 382 3.81 10.30 1.07
N MET A 383 3.79 9.17 0.37
CA MET A 383 5.02 8.53 -0.14
C MET A 383 5.73 9.39 -1.18
N HIS A 384 4.99 10.08 -2.06
CA HIS A 384 5.54 11.06 -2.98
C HIS A 384 6.10 12.30 -2.25
N PHE A 385 5.46 12.75 -1.16
CA PHE A 385 5.98 13.83 -0.32
C PHE A 385 7.35 13.49 0.29
N PHE A 386 7.55 12.23 0.71
CA PHE A 386 8.86 11.73 1.11
C PHE A 386 9.82 11.47 -0.07
N GLY A 387 9.36 11.63 -1.31
CA GLY A 387 10.08 11.37 -2.56
C GLY A 387 10.05 9.90 -2.99
N SER A 388 10.22 8.97 -2.05
CA SER A 388 10.09 7.53 -2.31
C SER A 388 9.86 6.73 -1.03
N PRO A 389 9.38 5.47 -1.13
CA PRO A 389 9.29 4.57 0.01
C PRO A 389 10.65 4.29 0.66
N ALA A 390 11.75 4.38 -0.09
CA ALA A 390 13.09 4.22 0.46
C ALA A 390 13.45 5.35 1.45
N ASN A 391 13.09 6.59 1.11
CA ASN A 391 13.28 7.74 2.00
C ASN A 391 12.36 7.67 3.21
N ALA A 392 11.09 7.30 3.02
CA ALA A 392 10.15 7.07 4.12
C ALA A 392 10.68 5.97 5.07
N ALA A 393 11.22 4.87 4.55
CA ALA A 393 11.84 3.81 5.34
C ALA A 393 13.08 4.28 6.09
N LEU A 394 13.90 5.17 5.50
CA LEU A 394 15.06 5.76 6.20
C LEU A 394 14.60 6.61 7.39
N ILE A 395 13.61 7.48 7.19
CA ILE A 395 13.04 8.29 8.28
C ILE A 395 12.44 7.39 9.36
N HIS A 396 11.69 6.36 8.97
CA HIS A 396 11.12 5.37 9.88
C HIS A 396 12.21 4.73 10.77
N ARG A 397 13.33 4.32 10.16
CA ARG A 397 14.47 3.71 10.86
C ARG A 397 15.18 4.69 11.80
N ILE A 398 15.33 5.96 11.41
CA ILE A 398 15.89 7.01 12.29
C ILE A 398 14.99 7.20 13.52
N CYS A 399 13.68 7.30 13.31
CA CYS A 399 12.71 7.39 14.41
C CYS A 399 12.68 6.13 15.29
N ALA A 400 12.89 4.94 14.70
CA ALA A 400 13.03 3.70 15.44
C ALA A 400 14.31 3.69 16.32
N ILE A 401 15.43 4.22 15.85
CA ILE A 401 16.64 4.38 16.67
C ILE A 401 16.37 5.31 17.86
N ILE A 402 15.70 6.44 17.64
CA ILE A 402 15.29 7.34 18.74
C ILE A 402 14.40 6.58 19.74
N THR A 403 13.52 5.72 19.24
CA THR A 403 12.67 4.83 20.04
C THR A 403 13.47 3.91 20.95
N PHE A 404 14.50 3.25 20.42
CA PHE A 404 15.40 2.46 21.24
C PHE A 404 16.15 3.29 22.29
N ILE A 405 16.57 4.52 21.97
CA ILE A 405 17.28 5.39 22.92
C ILE A 405 16.42 5.67 24.15
N TYR A 406 15.17 6.12 23.98
CA TYR A 406 14.32 6.39 25.15
C TYR A 406 13.80 5.11 25.81
N PHE A 407 13.65 4.00 25.08
CA PHE A 407 13.37 2.69 25.66
C PHE A 407 14.44 2.28 26.68
N PHE A 408 15.70 2.23 26.25
CA PHE A 408 16.81 1.84 27.11
C PHE A 408 17.03 2.87 28.23
N SER A 409 16.81 4.16 27.96
CA SER A 409 16.84 5.19 29.01
C SER A 409 15.77 4.93 30.08
N ALA A 410 14.55 4.54 29.69
CA ALA A 410 13.48 4.18 30.62
C ALA A 410 13.80 2.90 31.42
N VAL A 411 14.39 1.88 30.78
CA VAL A 411 14.89 0.67 31.45
C VAL A 411 15.91 1.05 32.52
N LEU A 412 16.95 1.81 32.14
CA LEU A 412 18.02 2.23 33.05
C LEU A 412 17.49 3.10 34.19
N MET A 413 16.53 3.99 33.91
CA MET A 413 15.86 4.79 34.93
C MET A 413 15.03 3.94 35.90
N SER A 414 14.39 2.88 35.41
CA SER A 414 13.61 1.95 36.22
C SER A 414 14.53 1.10 37.11
N ILE A 415 15.64 0.58 36.58
CA ILE A 415 16.68 -0.11 37.35
C ILE A 415 17.26 0.82 38.42
N HIS A 416 17.60 2.05 38.04
CA HIS A 416 18.12 3.06 38.98
C HIS A 416 17.11 3.39 40.08
N PHE A 417 15.82 3.48 39.74
CA PHE A 417 14.74 3.70 40.70
C PHE A 417 14.60 2.56 41.71
N LEU A 418 14.62 1.30 41.24
CA LEU A 418 14.40 0.14 42.09
C LEU A 418 15.58 -0.14 43.02
N PHE A 419 16.81 -0.12 42.48
CA PHE A 419 17.99 -0.64 43.19
C PHE A 419 18.91 0.42 43.78
N PHE A 420 19.00 1.61 43.17
CA PHE A 420 20.08 2.56 43.48
C PHE A 420 19.63 3.87 44.14
N ARG A 421 18.35 4.25 44.03
CA ARG A 421 17.84 5.47 44.68
C ARG A 421 17.80 5.32 46.20
N LYS A 422 18.53 6.19 46.90
CA LYS A 422 18.56 6.26 48.36
C LYS A 422 17.58 7.26 48.96
N ASP A 423 16.98 8.12 48.13
CA ASP A 423 16.06 9.16 48.59
C ASP A 423 14.62 8.66 48.83
N ILE A 424 14.32 7.42 48.43
CA ILE A 424 13.05 6.75 48.72
C ILE A 424 13.31 5.60 49.69
N PRO A 425 12.69 5.59 50.88
CA PRO A 425 12.82 4.49 51.82
C PRO A 425 12.21 3.20 51.27
N GLY A 426 12.71 2.06 51.76
CA GLY A 426 12.18 0.74 51.45
C GLY A 426 13.04 -0.12 50.53
N ASN A 427 12.74 -1.42 50.49
CA ASN A 427 13.39 -2.40 49.64
C ASN A 427 12.89 -2.32 48.17
N TRP A 428 13.47 -3.11 47.27
CA TRP A 428 13.12 -3.04 45.83
C TRP A 428 11.65 -3.38 45.55
N LEU A 429 11.01 -4.27 46.34
CA LEU A 429 9.63 -4.68 46.16
C LEU A 429 8.65 -3.62 46.70
N GLU A 430 8.97 -3.04 47.86
CA GLU A 430 8.25 -1.89 48.43
C GLU A 430 8.31 -0.68 47.49
N ARG A 431 9.45 -0.45 46.82
CA ARG A 431 9.57 0.58 45.78
C ARG A 431 8.78 0.23 44.53
N LEU A 432 8.79 -1.03 44.10
CA LEU A 432 8.08 -1.47 42.89
C LEU A 432 6.57 -1.33 43.04
N LEU A 433 6.01 -1.68 44.20
CA LEU A 433 4.56 -1.59 44.48
C LEU A 433 4.16 -0.28 45.16
N GLY A 434 5.13 0.58 45.46
CA GLY A 434 4.93 1.85 46.14
C GLY A 434 4.25 2.92 45.28
N PRO A 435 3.82 4.04 45.89
CA PRO A 435 3.07 5.12 45.23
C PRO A 435 3.89 5.90 44.19
N ASP A 436 5.22 5.84 44.26
CA ASP A 436 6.11 6.51 43.30
C ASP A 436 6.43 5.69 42.05
N SER A 437 5.99 4.42 42.02
CA SER A 437 6.19 3.49 40.92
C SER A 437 5.14 3.64 39.84
N LEU A 438 5.54 3.29 38.62
CA LEU A 438 4.63 3.14 37.47
C LEU A 438 4.05 1.72 37.37
N CYS A 439 4.45 0.81 38.27
CA CYS A 439 3.88 -0.53 38.34
C CYS A 439 2.49 -0.49 39.00
N PRO A 440 1.50 -1.24 38.49
CA PRO A 440 0.21 -1.41 39.15
C PRO A 440 0.33 -1.98 40.57
N ASN A 441 -0.49 -1.48 41.49
CA ASN A 441 -0.56 -1.88 42.89
C ASN A 441 -2.02 -1.95 43.40
N ALA A 442 -2.21 -2.29 44.68
CA ALA A 442 -3.54 -2.49 45.25
C ALA A 442 -4.41 -1.22 45.29
N LYS A 443 -3.81 -0.02 45.36
CA LYS A 443 -4.54 1.25 45.32
C LYS A 443 -5.14 1.50 43.94
N ASP A 444 -4.48 1.05 42.86
CA ASP A 444 -5.02 1.19 41.51
C ASP A 444 -6.36 0.46 41.35
N LEU A 445 -6.54 -0.70 41.99
CA LEU A 445 -7.82 -1.41 41.98
C LEU A 445 -8.91 -0.61 42.72
N GLN A 446 -8.56 0.01 43.85
CA GLN A 446 -9.49 0.89 44.58
C GLN A 446 -9.88 2.10 43.72
N ASP A 447 -8.93 2.66 42.98
CA ASP A 447 -9.14 3.81 42.10
C ASP A 447 -9.99 3.46 40.87
N ILE A 448 -9.81 2.27 40.30
CA ILE A 448 -10.66 1.75 39.23
C ILE A 448 -12.10 1.57 39.73
N VAL A 449 -12.28 0.93 40.88
CA VAL A 449 -13.62 0.75 41.48
C VAL A 449 -14.26 2.11 41.81
N GLY A 450 -13.48 3.05 42.35
CA GLY A 450 -13.90 4.43 42.60
C GLY A 450 -14.35 5.14 41.33
N MET A 451 -13.58 5.02 40.25
CA MET A 451 -13.92 5.61 38.94
C MET A 451 -15.18 4.98 38.35
N ILE A 452 -15.35 3.66 38.42
CA ILE A 452 -16.57 2.98 37.96
C ILE A 452 -17.79 3.47 38.74
N ARG A 453 -17.67 3.60 40.07
CA ARG A 453 -18.74 4.17 40.90
C ARG A 453 -19.06 5.61 40.52
N TRP A 454 -18.05 6.42 40.24
CA TRP A 454 -18.23 7.79 39.78
C TRP A 454 -18.92 7.88 38.41
N PHE A 455 -18.51 7.05 37.44
CA PHE A 455 -19.18 6.93 36.14
C PHE A 455 -20.66 6.56 36.27
N LEU A 456 -21.01 5.72 37.25
CA LEU A 456 -22.37 5.27 37.53
C LEU A 456 -23.15 6.18 38.51
N PHE A 457 -22.65 7.37 38.82
CA PHE A 457 -23.28 8.31 39.78
C PHE A 457 -23.44 7.77 41.21
N LYS A 458 -22.64 6.77 41.60
CA LYS A 458 -22.70 6.08 42.92
C LYS A 458 -21.62 6.55 43.91
N GLY A 459 -20.94 7.66 43.63
CA GLY A 459 -19.92 8.22 44.51
C GLY A 459 -19.19 9.44 43.92
N PRO A 460 -18.39 10.14 44.75
CA PRO A 460 -17.51 11.21 44.28
C PRO A 460 -16.38 10.65 43.41
N LYS A 461 -15.76 11.54 42.62
CA LYS A 461 -14.57 11.19 41.84
C LYS A 461 -13.44 10.81 42.79
N PRO A 462 -12.76 9.67 42.58
CA PRO A 462 -11.63 9.30 43.43
C PRO A 462 -10.48 10.31 43.25
N THR A 463 -9.68 10.43 44.30
CA THR A 463 -8.43 11.17 44.29
C THR A 463 -7.26 10.23 44.06
N PHE A 464 -6.19 10.75 43.47
CA PHE A 464 -5.08 9.93 43.01
C PHE A 464 -3.77 10.29 43.68
N GLU A 465 -2.89 9.29 43.74
CA GLU A 465 -1.49 9.44 44.11
C GLU A 465 -0.67 10.06 42.97
N ARG A 466 0.66 10.02 43.07
CA ARG A 466 1.58 10.54 42.05
C ARG A 466 1.22 10.11 40.63
N TRP A 467 0.89 8.84 40.45
CA TRP A 467 0.51 8.25 39.17
C TRP A 467 -0.90 7.68 39.28
N THR A 468 -1.73 8.04 38.32
CA THR A 468 -3.08 7.48 38.14
C THR A 468 -2.99 6.09 37.49
N TYR A 469 -4.02 5.25 37.67
CA TYR A 469 -4.00 3.90 37.10
C TYR A 469 -3.92 3.90 35.56
N TRP A 470 -4.50 4.91 34.89
CA TRP A 470 -4.41 5.02 33.44
C TRP A 470 -3.05 5.54 32.99
N GLU A 471 -2.39 6.44 33.72
CA GLU A 471 -1.00 6.82 33.41
C GLU A 471 -0.04 5.62 33.55
N LYS A 472 -0.27 4.75 34.54
CA LYS A 472 0.47 3.49 34.71
C LYS A 472 0.19 2.51 33.57
N PHE A 473 -1.09 2.37 33.18
CA PHE A 473 -1.48 1.56 32.04
C PHE A 473 -0.84 2.07 30.75
N ASP A 474 -0.94 3.37 30.44
CA ASP A 474 -0.34 4.01 29.27
C ASP A 474 1.17 3.71 29.22
N PHE A 475 1.87 3.86 30.35
CA PHE A 475 3.30 3.55 30.43
C PHE A 475 3.59 2.08 30.11
N LEU A 476 2.87 1.15 30.74
CA LEU A 476 3.09 -0.29 30.55
C LEU A 476 2.70 -0.76 29.14
N ALA A 477 1.58 -0.26 28.62
CA ALA A 477 1.07 -0.56 27.28
C ALA A 477 2.04 -0.06 26.21
N VAL A 478 2.57 1.17 26.35
CA VAL A 478 3.61 1.68 25.44
C VAL A 478 4.87 0.84 25.55
N PHE A 479 5.29 0.44 26.76
CA PHE A 479 6.49 -0.38 26.94
C PHE A 479 6.36 -1.77 26.30
N TRP A 480 5.19 -2.40 26.44
CA TRP A 480 4.83 -3.62 25.72
C TRP A 480 4.85 -3.40 24.21
N GLY A 481 4.17 -2.36 23.74
CA GLY A 481 4.08 -2.05 22.32
C GLY A 481 5.46 -1.82 21.71
N MET A 482 6.34 -1.08 22.39
CA MET A 482 7.73 -0.86 21.98
C MET A 482 8.54 -2.16 21.89
N PHE A 483 8.32 -3.13 22.80
CA PHE A 483 8.94 -4.43 22.70
C PHE A 483 8.41 -5.23 21.50
N ALA A 484 7.09 -5.26 21.31
CA ALA A 484 6.44 -5.98 20.22
C ALA A 484 6.79 -5.39 18.84
N ILE A 485 6.61 -4.10 18.62
CA ILE A 485 6.95 -3.42 17.35
C ILE A 485 8.45 -3.29 17.16
N GLY A 486 9.23 -3.08 18.23
CA GLY A 486 10.68 -2.96 18.16
C GLY A 486 11.33 -4.30 17.82
N GLY A 487 10.91 -5.39 18.46
CA GLY A 487 11.39 -6.74 18.18
C GLY A 487 11.01 -7.21 16.77
N SER A 488 9.73 -7.12 16.42
CA SER A 488 9.27 -7.45 15.06
C SER A 488 9.89 -6.53 13.99
N GLY A 489 10.08 -5.25 14.29
CA GLY A 489 10.71 -4.28 13.40
C GLY A 489 12.18 -4.58 13.13
N LEU A 490 12.94 -5.00 14.15
CA LEU A 490 14.33 -5.45 13.98
C LEU A 490 14.41 -6.69 13.08
N MET A 491 13.49 -7.65 13.25
CA MET A 491 13.40 -8.83 12.39
C MET A 491 13.16 -8.44 10.93
N LEU A 492 12.28 -7.47 10.67
CA LEU A 492 11.94 -7.00 9.33
C LEU A 492 12.99 -6.04 8.73
N TRP A 493 13.77 -5.36 9.57
CA TRP A 493 14.87 -4.51 9.11
C TRP A 493 16.08 -5.35 8.70
N PHE A 494 16.42 -6.39 9.47
CA PHE A 494 17.56 -7.26 9.19
C PHE A 494 17.15 -8.71 8.90
N PRO A 495 16.27 -8.97 7.91
CA PRO A 495 15.69 -10.30 7.71
C PRO A 495 16.74 -11.33 7.29
N GLU A 496 17.76 -10.92 6.53
CA GLU A 496 18.88 -11.79 6.15
C GLU A 496 19.68 -12.24 7.38
N PHE A 497 19.96 -11.36 8.34
CA PHE A 497 20.62 -11.71 9.60
C PHE A 497 19.78 -12.70 10.42
N PHE A 498 18.52 -12.35 10.72
CA PHE A 498 17.64 -13.19 11.54
C PHE A 498 17.34 -14.54 10.88
N SER A 499 17.40 -14.62 9.54
CA SER A 499 17.19 -15.88 8.82
C SER A 499 18.31 -16.91 9.00
N HIS A 500 19.39 -16.59 9.71
CA HIS A 500 20.40 -17.59 10.07
C HIS A 500 19.90 -18.56 11.15
N PHE A 501 18.91 -18.15 11.95
CA PHE A 501 18.41 -18.95 13.07
C PHE A 501 16.87 -18.93 13.22
N LEU A 502 16.16 -18.04 12.53
CA LEU A 502 14.69 -18.01 12.49
C LEU A 502 14.17 -18.46 11.11
N PRO A 503 13.13 -19.32 11.08
CA PRO A 503 12.49 -19.72 9.84
C PRO A 503 11.69 -18.58 9.21
N GLY A 504 11.55 -18.59 7.89
CA GLY A 504 10.98 -17.48 7.12
C GLY A 504 9.53 -17.14 7.47
N TRP A 505 8.73 -18.12 7.92
CA TRP A 505 7.37 -17.87 8.41
C TRP A 505 7.33 -16.95 9.65
N MET A 506 8.42 -16.84 10.42
CA MET A 506 8.49 -15.87 11.51
C MET A 506 8.49 -14.42 11.01
N PHE A 507 8.95 -14.15 9.79
CA PHE A 507 8.84 -12.81 9.19
C PHE A 507 7.40 -12.52 8.76
N ASN A 508 6.62 -13.52 8.37
CA ASN A 508 5.17 -13.35 8.19
C ASN A 508 4.49 -12.98 9.51
N VAL A 509 4.80 -13.69 10.61
CA VAL A 509 4.29 -13.40 11.96
C VAL A 509 4.71 -12.00 12.42
N ALA A 510 6.00 -11.65 12.26
CA ALA A 510 6.51 -10.33 12.59
C ALA A 510 5.80 -9.23 11.80
N THR A 511 5.46 -9.47 10.52
CA THR A 511 4.69 -8.51 9.71
C THR A 511 3.29 -8.27 10.28
N ILE A 512 2.60 -9.32 10.73
CA ILE A 512 1.27 -9.20 11.36
C ILE A 512 1.40 -8.42 12.68
N ILE A 513 2.28 -8.87 13.59
CA ILE A 513 2.47 -8.25 14.91
C ILE A 513 2.88 -6.79 14.76
N HIS A 514 3.89 -6.50 13.94
CA HIS A 514 4.37 -5.13 13.73
C HIS A 514 3.26 -4.23 13.21
N SER A 515 2.52 -4.71 12.22
CA SER A 515 1.49 -3.92 11.57
C SER A 515 0.27 -3.66 12.45
N ASP A 516 -0.19 -4.66 13.20
CA ASP A 516 -1.41 -4.56 13.99
C ASP A 516 -1.15 -3.90 15.35
N GLU A 517 0.00 -4.14 15.96
CA GLU A 517 0.43 -3.41 17.16
C GLU A 517 0.71 -1.93 16.84
N ALA A 518 1.26 -1.61 15.67
CA ALA A 518 1.39 -0.21 15.25
C ALA A 518 0.02 0.47 15.10
N LEU A 519 -0.98 -0.26 14.58
CA LEU A 519 -2.35 0.24 14.47
C LEU A 519 -3.00 0.45 15.85
N LEU A 520 -2.81 -0.50 16.77
CA LEU A 520 -3.22 -0.37 18.16
C LEU A 520 -2.56 0.86 18.82
N ALA A 521 -1.23 0.98 18.72
CA ALA A 521 -0.49 2.08 19.32
C ALA A 521 -0.92 3.45 18.77
N THR A 522 -1.01 3.61 17.44
CA THR A 522 -1.47 4.85 16.80
C THR A 522 -2.92 5.19 17.14
N GLY A 523 -3.83 4.21 17.03
CA GLY A 523 -5.23 4.41 17.39
C GLY A 523 -5.40 4.75 18.87
N PHE A 524 -4.72 4.05 19.77
CA PHE A 524 -4.79 4.28 21.21
C PHE A 524 -4.24 5.65 21.59
N ILE A 525 -3.09 6.04 21.03
CA ILE A 525 -2.50 7.34 21.33
C ILE A 525 -3.38 8.49 20.79
N PHE A 526 -3.88 8.40 19.56
CA PHE A 526 -4.67 9.49 18.97
C PHE A 526 -6.11 9.56 19.50
N THR A 527 -6.66 8.48 20.06
CA THR A 527 -8.03 8.48 20.61
C THR A 527 -8.04 8.58 22.12
N VAL A 528 -7.37 7.66 22.82
CA VAL A 528 -7.44 7.53 24.29
C VAL A 528 -6.45 8.45 24.97
N HIS A 529 -5.16 8.41 24.58
CA HIS A 529 -4.15 9.24 25.22
C HIS A 529 -4.43 10.74 24.98
N PHE A 530 -4.67 11.14 23.73
CA PHE A 530 -5.05 12.52 23.39
C PHE A 530 -6.34 12.96 24.08
N PHE A 531 -7.31 12.07 24.28
CA PHE A 531 -8.47 12.40 25.10
C PHE A 531 -8.07 12.66 26.56
N ASN A 532 -7.32 11.76 27.17
CA ASN A 532 -6.89 11.84 28.57
C ASN A 532 -6.08 13.10 28.89
N THR A 533 -5.38 13.66 27.90
CA THR A 533 -4.50 14.83 28.10
C THR A 533 -5.02 16.12 27.46
N HIS A 534 -5.84 16.05 26.41
CA HIS A 534 -6.23 17.23 25.62
C HIS A 534 -7.75 17.33 25.42
N GLY A 535 -8.43 16.20 25.25
CA GLY A 535 -9.88 16.14 25.00
C GLY A 535 -10.76 16.14 26.26
N ARG A 536 -10.18 15.93 27.44
CA ARG A 536 -10.93 15.91 28.71
C ARG A 536 -11.49 17.30 29.05
N PRO A 537 -12.77 17.43 29.46
CA PRO A 537 -13.39 18.71 29.77
C PRO A 537 -12.63 19.56 30.80
N GLU A 538 -11.85 18.94 31.67
CA GLU A 538 -11.08 19.61 32.73
C GLU A 538 -9.79 20.27 32.24
N LYS A 539 -9.23 19.83 31.10
CA LYS A 539 -7.95 20.34 30.54
C LYS A 539 -8.04 20.85 29.12
N PHE A 540 -9.25 20.90 28.55
CA PHE A 540 -9.45 21.42 27.21
C PHE A 540 -8.92 22.87 27.12
N PRO A 541 -8.14 23.22 26.08
CA PRO A 541 -7.85 22.45 24.87
C PRO A 541 -6.60 21.54 24.93
N MET A 542 -5.74 21.66 25.94
CA MET A 542 -4.48 20.91 26.04
C MET A 542 -3.85 21.03 27.44
N ASP A 543 -3.41 19.91 28.02
CA ASP A 543 -2.54 19.89 29.19
C ASP A 543 -1.06 20.16 28.84
N PHE A 544 -0.51 21.27 29.35
CA PHE A 544 0.88 21.69 29.08
C PHE A 544 1.90 21.26 30.15
N VAL A 545 1.47 20.53 31.18
CA VAL A 545 2.33 20.20 32.33
C VAL A 545 3.54 19.36 31.92
N ILE A 546 3.43 18.54 30.87
CA ILE A 546 4.57 17.75 30.37
C ILE A 546 5.63 18.60 29.64
N PHE A 547 5.27 19.78 29.14
CA PHE A 547 6.19 20.65 28.40
C PHE A 547 6.94 21.63 29.30
N ASN A 548 6.28 22.20 30.32
CA ASN A 548 6.90 23.13 31.27
C ASN A 548 7.32 22.46 32.60
N GLY A 549 6.78 21.28 32.90
CA GLY A 549 7.03 20.51 34.13
C GLY A 549 6.39 21.09 35.39
N GLN A 550 5.46 22.03 35.26
CA GLN A 550 4.89 22.82 36.37
C GLN A 550 3.38 22.61 36.47
N VAL A 551 2.87 22.57 37.69
CA VAL A 551 1.44 22.44 38.00
C VAL A 551 1.05 23.40 39.12
N SER A 552 -0.11 24.03 39.04
CA SER A 552 -0.61 24.92 40.09
C SER A 552 -1.07 24.13 41.33
N LYS A 553 -0.99 24.73 42.53
CA LYS A 553 -1.46 24.11 43.78
C LYS A 553 -2.93 23.70 43.69
N TYR A 554 -3.77 24.59 43.15
CA TYR A 554 -5.19 24.35 42.97
C TYR A 554 -5.43 23.08 42.14
N GLU A 555 -4.78 22.98 40.99
CA GLU A 555 -4.91 21.83 40.08
C GLU A 555 -4.31 20.54 40.67
N LEU A 556 -3.21 20.65 41.42
CA LEU A 556 -2.58 19.52 42.09
C LEU A 556 -3.49 18.91 43.16
N ILE A 557 -4.19 19.75 43.94
CA ILE A 557 -5.16 19.31 44.94
C ILE A 557 -6.40 18.71 44.26
N GLU A 558 -6.90 19.36 43.20
CA GLU A 558 -8.08 18.89 42.48
C GLU A 558 -7.86 17.52 41.81
N GLU A 559 -6.72 17.32 41.14
CA GLU A 559 -6.44 16.06 40.45
C GLU A 559 -5.77 15.00 41.35
N ARG A 560 -4.97 15.41 42.33
CA ARG A 560 -4.08 14.51 43.10
C ARG A 560 -4.07 14.87 44.59
N ALA A 561 -5.24 14.97 45.20
CA ALA A 561 -5.36 15.28 46.62
C ALA A 561 -4.58 14.33 47.54
N ASP A 562 -4.49 13.03 47.20
CA ASP A 562 -3.74 12.06 48.01
C ASP A 562 -2.22 12.32 47.94
N LEU A 563 -1.70 12.67 46.75
CA LEU A 563 -0.31 13.11 46.62
C LEU A 563 -0.04 14.39 47.45
N TRP A 564 -0.96 15.36 47.39
CA TRP A 564 -0.81 16.61 48.14
C TRP A 564 -0.80 16.35 49.65
N ARG A 565 -1.73 15.53 50.14
CA ARG A 565 -1.78 15.11 51.56
C ARG A 565 -0.47 14.47 51.99
N ARG A 566 0.09 13.57 51.16
CA ARG A 566 1.39 12.96 51.41
C ARG A 566 2.53 13.99 51.46
N TYR A 567 2.52 15.01 50.60
CA TYR A 567 3.51 16.09 50.64
C TYR A 567 3.41 16.93 51.91
N GLU A 568 2.21 17.18 52.41
CA GLU A 568 1.99 17.88 53.69
C GLU A 568 2.47 17.03 54.88
N GLU A 569 2.07 15.76 54.94
CA GLU A 569 2.43 14.82 56.00
C GLU A 569 3.95 14.57 56.08
N THR A 570 4.64 14.59 54.93
CA THR A 570 6.09 14.35 54.85
C THR A 570 6.93 15.64 54.82
N GLY A 571 6.31 16.82 54.85
CA GLY A 571 7.01 18.10 54.80
C GLY A 571 7.77 18.37 53.49
N LEU A 572 7.31 17.80 52.37
CA LEU A 572 7.97 17.89 51.06
C LEU A 572 7.47 19.05 50.19
N THR A 573 6.48 19.83 50.64
CA THR A 573 5.84 20.89 49.85
C THR A 573 6.85 21.91 49.30
N GLU A 574 7.72 22.48 50.13
CA GLU A 574 8.70 23.48 49.71
C GLU A 574 9.79 22.92 48.79
N LYS A 575 10.12 21.63 48.90
CA LYS A 575 11.11 20.96 48.03
C LYS A 575 10.70 20.98 46.55
N PHE A 576 9.40 20.94 46.28
CA PHE A 576 8.86 20.93 44.93
C PHE A 576 8.37 22.30 44.46
N HIS A 577 8.44 23.32 45.30
CA HIS A 577 8.04 24.67 44.94
C HIS A 577 8.92 25.22 43.79
N VAL A 578 8.30 25.94 42.85
CA VAL A 578 8.99 26.58 41.72
C VAL A 578 8.90 28.09 41.88
N GLU A 579 10.02 28.71 42.22
CA GLU A 579 10.11 30.16 42.44
C GLU A 579 9.96 30.97 41.15
N LYS A 580 10.51 30.48 40.04
CA LYS A 580 10.44 31.13 38.73
C LYS A 580 9.79 30.21 37.71
N GLY A 581 8.63 30.62 37.23
CA GLY A 581 7.89 29.93 36.17
C GLY A 581 8.66 29.88 34.84
N SER A 582 8.09 29.16 33.87
CA SER A 582 8.62 29.16 32.50
C SER A 582 8.56 30.56 31.86
N SER A 583 9.46 30.83 30.93
CA SER A 583 9.45 32.11 30.20
C SER A 583 8.33 32.13 29.16
N VAL A 584 7.81 33.32 28.86
CA VAL A 584 6.74 33.50 27.87
C VAL A 584 7.14 32.94 26.51
N LEU A 585 8.39 33.15 26.10
CA LEU A 585 8.92 32.64 24.83
C LEU A 585 8.96 31.10 24.82
N PHE A 586 9.41 30.49 25.91
CA PHE A 586 9.43 29.03 26.06
C PHE A 586 8.01 28.46 25.94
N ASP A 587 7.06 29.05 26.66
CA ASP A 587 5.66 28.62 26.60
C ASP A 587 5.06 28.76 25.20
N PHE A 588 5.36 29.84 24.48
CA PHE A 588 4.85 30.05 23.13
C PHE A 588 5.32 28.93 22.17
N PHE A 589 6.61 28.62 22.15
CA PHE A 589 7.16 27.58 21.27
C PHE A 589 6.59 26.19 21.60
N PHE A 590 6.57 25.79 22.87
CA PHE A 590 6.09 24.47 23.25
C PHE A 590 4.58 24.32 23.10
N LYS A 591 3.80 25.40 23.31
CA LYS A 591 2.37 25.41 23.00
C LYS A 591 2.13 25.22 21.50
N GLY A 592 2.85 25.96 20.66
CA GLY A 592 2.78 25.81 19.21
C GLY A 592 3.14 24.39 18.75
N PHE A 593 4.23 23.83 19.27
CA PHE A 593 4.65 22.46 19.00
C PHE A 593 3.60 21.42 19.45
N GLY A 594 3.04 21.59 20.64
CA GLY A 594 2.00 20.70 21.18
C GLY A 594 0.76 20.68 20.30
N PHE A 595 0.24 21.86 19.90
CA PHE A 595 -0.91 21.95 19.01
C PHE A 595 -0.62 21.37 17.63
N LEU A 596 0.55 21.67 17.04
CA LEU A 596 0.95 21.08 15.76
C LEU A 596 0.95 19.55 15.84
N SER A 597 1.54 18.98 16.90
CA SER A 597 1.60 17.54 17.12
C SER A 597 0.21 16.92 17.27
N LEU A 598 -0.67 17.59 18.02
CA LEU A 598 -2.08 17.18 18.18
C LEU A 598 -2.82 17.17 16.85
N PHE A 599 -2.73 18.25 16.06
CA PHE A 599 -3.41 18.32 14.76
C PHE A 599 -2.89 17.31 13.77
N VAL A 600 -1.57 17.05 13.74
CA VAL A 600 -0.99 15.97 12.93
C VAL A 600 -1.55 14.61 13.36
N GLY A 601 -1.60 14.32 14.65
CA GLY A 601 -2.18 13.06 15.15
C GLY A 601 -3.67 12.91 14.83
N ILE A 602 -4.47 13.97 14.97
CA ILE A 602 -5.90 13.97 14.60
C ILE A 602 -6.07 13.78 13.09
N ALA A 603 -5.25 14.42 12.26
CA ALA A 603 -5.28 14.23 10.81
C ALA A 603 -4.96 12.78 10.43
N LEU A 604 -3.95 12.17 11.05
CA LEU A 604 -3.62 10.76 10.85
C LEU A 604 -4.76 9.85 11.29
N LEU A 605 -5.38 10.10 12.45
CA LEU A 605 -6.55 9.36 12.90
C LEU A 605 -7.70 9.44 11.90
N PHE A 606 -7.99 10.64 11.37
CA PHE A 606 -9.01 10.82 10.34
C PHE A 606 -8.70 10.00 9.08
N LEU A 607 -7.45 10.05 8.59
CA LEU A 607 -7.03 9.27 7.42
C LEU A 607 -7.14 7.76 7.65
N MET A 608 -6.81 7.29 8.85
CA MET A 608 -6.98 5.89 9.25
C MET A 608 -8.46 5.48 9.23
N LEU A 609 -9.34 6.26 9.87
CA LEU A 609 -10.78 6.00 9.89
C LEU A 609 -11.37 6.03 8.48
N TYR A 610 -10.97 7.02 7.66
CA TYR A 610 -11.38 7.10 6.26
C TYR A 610 -10.96 5.85 5.48
N ALA A 611 -9.74 5.34 5.69
CA ALA A 611 -9.29 4.12 5.05
C ALA A 611 -10.15 2.90 5.46
N PHE A 612 -10.52 2.77 6.74
CA PHE A 612 -11.39 1.68 7.18
C PHE A 612 -12.82 1.76 6.65
N LEU A 613 -13.34 2.97 6.43
CA LEU A 613 -14.69 3.20 5.93
C LEU A 613 -14.81 3.15 4.41
N SER A 614 -13.70 3.28 3.68
CA SER A 614 -13.67 3.27 2.21
C SER A 614 -13.35 1.91 1.60
N HIS A 615 -13.08 0.91 2.45
CA HIS A 615 -12.82 -0.49 2.06
C HIS A 615 -14.07 -1.36 2.02
#